data_AF-C4RGX0-F1
#
_entry.id   AF-C4RGX0-F1
#
_cell.length_a   1.000
_cell.length_b   1.000
_cell.length_c   1.000
_cell.angle_alpha   90.00
_cell.angle_beta   90.00
_cell.angle_gamma   90.00
#
_symmetry.space_group_name_H-M   'P 1'
#
loop_
_entity.id
_entity.type
_entity.pdbx_description
1 polymer ?
#
loop_
_entity_poly.entity_id
_entity_poly.type
_entity_poly.pdbx_seq_one_letter_code
_entity_poly.pdbx_strand_id
1 'polypeptide(L)'
;MTGTTITAQEPVESLLAAGAVLPTGAAGAGDRAVPLTARSYRHPALDDRPVVRLVDAALGECEDIAVSYLGLAPAAEPAVVGLGPRRPLAFPEWVLVHHPADGRHVLAVVPELRKLAKQARSRPKAALDGYLAVADRFARMLPHVLPTFFEQAAREFLAAGQDTYATQLFNKARRAEAQHGLPIDLTRLDQVYLEFASARVVSGAALAGYARELSAQLPAQEALDRFCRLALRAASAGVAPSTQSATAVNRLVRAAGRADAAAADRVAAYLTELLRLPAAAEAPAGWWKAHRPAVTALAGRDPAIRGSLLDLMPTEPDNLVPWLALLTDTGALAGLSDADVPAAARPRDGATGWLRRFLGRAASGYRPLRLPALYPLVERMADRLRAELADSNETLAADGDLDLLDLLLALDLPVAAPQKRDVLDLAQWVKAGGERDLLAVAGDDRFTGALRRGLARLDNESQTLRRVTDTPGLRPLLTEWLRGRVRDRFSAGLPYLPESLGWLGGLPVEALRLVSGGTGRSDHGPGGDLEWALGVDL
;
A
#
# COMPACT_ATOMS: atom_id res chain seq x y z
N MET A 1 -35.20 5.60 36.69
CA MET A 1 -35.07 4.43 35.80
C MET A 1 -35.17 4.90 34.36
N THR A 2 -34.07 5.41 33.83
CA THR A 2 -33.93 5.81 32.43
C THR A 2 -33.40 4.61 31.66
N GLY A 3 -34.29 3.96 30.89
CA GLY A 3 -33.93 2.90 29.98
C GLY A 3 -33.10 3.47 28.84
N THR A 4 -31.83 3.07 28.80
CA THR A 4 -30.98 3.28 27.62
C THR A 4 -31.39 2.25 26.58
N THR A 5 -32.15 2.70 25.59
CA THR A 5 -32.40 1.98 24.34
C THR A 5 -31.06 1.82 23.62
N ILE A 6 -30.44 0.65 23.70
CA ILE A 6 -29.27 0.30 22.90
C ILE A 6 -29.76 -0.05 21.49
N THR A 7 -29.78 0.94 20.61
CA THR A 7 -29.87 0.75 19.17
C THR A 7 -28.56 1.19 18.52
N ALA A 8 -27.62 0.25 18.47
CA ALA A 8 -26.62 0.12 17.44
C ALA A 8 -26.26 -1.37 17.43
N GLN A 9 -26.72 -2.10 16.41
CA GLN A 9 -26.32 -3.48 16.20
C GLN A 9 -24.83 -3.45 15.85
N GLU A 10 -23.96 -3.51 16.86
CA GLU A 10 -22.56 -3.80 16.61
C GLU A 10 -22.53 -5.08 15.76
N PRO A 11 -21.77 -5.09 14.66
CA PRO A 11 -21.72 -6.26 13.80
C PRO A 11 -21.32 -7.45 14.67
N VAL A 12 -22.06 -8.56 14.55
CA VAL A 12 -21.90 -9.79 15.35
C VAL A 12 -20.43 -10.21 15.49
N GLU A 13 -19.64 -9.93 14.45
CA GLU A 13 -18.19 -10.09 14.39
C GLU A 13 -17.42 -9.30 15.46
N SER A 14 -17.73 -8.03 15.69
CA SER A 14 -17.11 -7.21 16.74
C SER A 14 -17.43 -7.74 18.14
N LEU A 15 -18.67 -8.19 18.35
CA LEU A 15 -19.11 -8.76 19.63
C LEU A 15 -18.39 -10.08 19.93
N LEU A 16 -18.27 -10.96 18.94
CA LEU A 16 -17.51 -12.21 19.08
C LEU A 16 -16.01 -11.94 19.30
N ALA A 17 -15.43 -10.97 18.60
CA ALA A 17 -14.03 -10.56 18.80
C ALA A 17 -13.80 -9.99 20.21
N ALA A 18 -14.79 -9.29 20.78
CA ALA A 18 -14.77 -8.80 22.15
C ALA A 18 -15.01 -9.90 23.22
N GLY A 19 -15.28 -11.15 22.80
CA GLY A 19 -15.50 -12.28 23.69
C GLY A 19 -16.95 -12.43 24.19
N ALA A 20 -17.92 -11.80 23.52
CA ALA A 20 -19.33 -11.95 23.86
C ALA A 20 -19.81 -13.40 23.62
N VAL A 21 -20.73 -13.86 24.48
CA VAL A 21 -21.51 -15.08 24.27
C VAL A 21 -22.86 -14.66 23.71
N LEU A 22 -23.14 -15.04 22.46
CA LEU A 22 -24.37 -14.66 21.78
C LEU A 22 -25.52 -15.61 22.14
N PRO A 23 -26.78 -15.17 22.03
CA PRO A 23 -27.92 -16.07 22.12
C PRO A 23 -27.88 -17.17 21.03
N THR A 24 -28.40 -18.36 21.34
CA THR A 24 -28.39 -19.55 20.45
C THR A 24 -29.13 -19.39 19.12
N GLY A 25 -29.88 -18.30 18.93
CA GLY A 25 -30.56 -17.93 17.69
C GLY A 25 -30.15 -16.57 17.10
N ALA A 26 -28.96 -16.06 17.43
CA ALA A 26 -28.50 -14.76 16.94
C ALA A 26 -28.41 -14.70 15.41
N ALA A 27 -29.18 -13.79 14.79
CA ALA A 27 -29.15 -13.57 13.34
C ALA A 27 -27.79 -13.01 12.87
N GLY A 28 -27.24 -13.55 11.79
CA GLY A 28 -25.96 -13.11 11.22
C GLY A 28 -24.70 -13.75 11.83
N ALA A 29 -24.85 -14.71 12.75
CA ALA A 29 -23.72 -15.41 13.37
C ALA A 29 -22.96 -16.34 12.39
N GLY A 30 -23.69 -17.00 11.48
CA GLY A 30 -23.12 -17.88 10.43
C GLY A 30 -22.21 -18.99 10.98
N ASP A 31 -21.34 -19.55 10.13
CA ASP A 31 -20.39 -20.62 10.49
C ASP A 31 -19.27 -20.19 11.45
N ARG A 32 -19.23 -18.90 11.84
CA ARG A 32 -18.20 -18.31 12.71
C ARG A 32 -18.56 -18.42 14.19
N ALA A 33 -19.84 -18.65 14.51
CA ALA A 33 -20.31 -18.85 15.87
C ALA A 33 -20.76 -20.30 16.08
N VAL A 34 -20.30 -20.92 17.16
CA VAL A 34 -20.55 -22.33 17.49
C VAL A 34 -21.17 -22.45 18.88
N PRO A 35 -21.98 -23.49 19.12
CA PRO A 35 -22.52 -23.75 20.45
C PRO A 35 -21.42 -23.79 21.51
N LEU A 36 -21.54 -22.93 22.51
CA LEU A 36 -20.66 -22.88 23.67
C LEU A 36 -21.33 -23.64 24.81
N THR A 37 -20.64 -24.64 25.35
CA THR A 37 -21.11 -25.46 26.46
C THR A 37 -20.46 -25.03 27.77
N ALA A 38 -21.25 -24.91 28.82
CA ALA A 38 -20.75 -24.86 30.19
C ALA A 38 -20.54 -26.29 30.69
N ARG A 39 -19.29 -26.62 30.98
CA ARG A 39 -18.87 -27.91 31.53
C ARG A 39 -18.44 -27.72 32.98
N SER A 40 -19.04 -28.48 33.88
CA SER A 40 -18.80 -28.40 35.32
C SER A 40 -17.94 -29.56 35.79
N TYR A 41 -16.92 -29.26 36.60
CA TYR A 41 -15.97 -30.24 37.12
C TYR A 41 -15.80 -30.12 38.63
N ARG A 42 -15.44 -31.24 39.28
CA ARG A 42 -15.08 -31.31 40.71
C ARG A 42 -13.66 -31.82 40.88
N HIS A 43 -12.98 -31.32 41.91
CA HIS A 43 -11.67 -31.81 42.33
C HIS A 43 -11.68 -32.01 43.84
N PRO A 44 -11.12 -33.12 44.37
CA PRO A 44 -11.13 -33.40 45.82
C PRO A 44 -10.55 -32.27 46.69
N ALA A 45 -9.54 -31.56 46.19
CA ALA A 45 -8.93 -30.42 46.89
C ALA A 45 -9.74 -29.10 46.84
N LEU A 46 -10.90 -29.06 46.17
CA LEU A 46 -11.76 -27.87 46.06
C LEU A 46 -13.05 -27.97 46.88
N ASP A 47 -13.24 -29.05 47.62
CA ASP A 47 -14.45 -29.39 48.37
C ASP A 47 -15.70 -29.32 47.46
N ASP A 48 -16.73 -28.58 47.88
CA ASP A 48 -17.99 -28.44 47.13
C ASP A 48 -17.95 -27.43 45.99
N ARG A 49 -16.82 -26.74 45.77
CA ARG A 49 -16.73 -25.68 44.75
C ARG A 49 -16.55 -26.29 43.35
N PRO A 50 -17.51 -26.09 42.42
CA PRO A 50 -17.34 -26.55 41.05
C PRO A 50 -16.41 -25.62 40.26
N VAL A 51 -15.64 -26.21 39.35
CA VAL A 51 -14.92 -25.47 38.31
C VAL A 51 -15.77 -25.52 37.05
N VAL A 52 -16.22 -24.36 36.57
CA VAL A 52 -17.00 -24.26 35.33
C VAL A 52 -16.12 -23.70 34.22
N ARG A 53 -16.11 -24.38 33.07
CA ARG A 53 -15.41 -23.92 31.86
C ARG A 53 -16.38 -23.79 30.71
N LEU A 54 -16.21 -22.72 29.93
CA LEU A 54 -16.94 -22.51 28.70
C LEU A 54 -16.10 -23.03 27.53
N VAL A 55 -16.63 -24.01 26.81
CA VAL A 55 -15.91 -24.74 25.77
C VAL A 55 -16.81 -24.85 24.54
N ASP A 56 -16.24 -24.69 23.35
CA ASP A 56 -16.90 -25.08 22.11
C ASP A 56 -17.42 -26.51 22.26
N ALA A 57 -18.70 -26.74 21.97
CA ALA A 57 -19.34 -28.05 22.08
C ALA A 57 -18.54 -29.15 21.36
N ALA A 58 -17.95 -28.83 20.21
CA ALA A 58 -17.13 -29.77 19.43
C ALA A 58 -15.80 -30.13 20.10
N LEU A 59 -15.32 -29.31 21.05
CA LEU A 59 -14.07 -29.51 21.79
C LEU A 59 -14.29 -30.04 23.20
N GLY A 60 -15.55 -30.31 23.58
CA GLY A 60 -15.93 -30.63 24.95
C GLY A 60 -15.25 -31.90 25.50
N GLU A 61 -15.20 -32.96 24.71
CA GLU A 61 -14.54 -34.22 25.10
C GLU A 61 -13.03 -34.04 25.32
N CYS A 62 -12.40 -33.17 24.50
CA CYS A 62 -10.98 -32.88 24.61
C CYS A 62 -10.67 -32.09 25.88
N GLU A 63 -11.54 -31.14 26.24
CA GLU A 63 -11.42 -30.42 27.51
C GLU A 63 -11.57 -31.40 28.68
N ASP A 64 -12.53 -32.34 28.64
CA ASP A 64 -12.70 -33.34 29.71
C ASP A 64 -11.44 -34.18 29.91
N ILE A 65 -10.82 -34.64 28.83
CA ILE A 65 -9.53 -35.35 28.87
C ILE A 65 -8.45 -34.43 29.46
N ALA A 66 -8.36 -33.18 29.02
CA ALA A 66 -7.34 -32.23 29.48
C ALA A 66 -7.45 -31.94 30.97
N VAL A 67 -8.66 -31.71 31.50
CA VAL A 67 -8.86 -31.41 32.92
C VAL A 67 -8.76 -32.65 33.81
N SER A 68 -9.07 -33.84 33.28
CA SER A 68 -8.86 -35.10 34.02
C SER A 68 -7.40 -35.29 34.43
N TYR A 69 -6.45 -34.80 33.63
CA TYR A 69 -5.02 -34.78 33.98
C TYR A 69 -4.73 -33.93 35.24
N LEU A 70 -5.52 -32.90 35.48
CA LEU A 70 -5.44 -32.05 36.68
C LEU A 70 -6.24 -32.64 37.86
N GLY A 71 -6.76 -33.87 37.74
CA GLY A 71 -7.58 -34.52 38.76
C GLY A 71 -9.04 -34.05 38.80
N LEU A 72 -9.49 -33.30 37.80
CA LEU A 72 -10.86 -32.80 37.71
C LEU A 72 -11.76 -33.86 37.05
N ALA A 73 -12.87 -34.20 37.70
CA ALA A 73 -13.88 -35.12 37.17
C ALA A 73 -15.15 -34.36 36.74
N PRO A 74 -15.81 -34.75 35.63
CA PRO A 74 -17.10 -34.18 35.25
C PRO A 74 -18.12 -34.30 36.39
N ALA A 75 -18.86 -33.22 36.64
CA ALA A 75 -19.80 -33.11 37.75
C ALA A 75 -21.27 -33.04 37.30
N ALA A 76 -21.52 -32.70 36.03
CA ALA A 76 -22.84 -32.60 35.42
C ALA A 76 -22.73 -32.71 33.90
N GLU A 77 -23.86 -33.01 33.24
CA GLU A 77 -23.95 -32.98 31.79
C GLU A 77 -23.70 -31.56 31.24
N PRO A 78 -22.95 -31.41 30.13
CA PRO A 78 -22.68 -30.13 29.49
C PRO A 78 -23.98 -29.42 29.04
N ALA A 79 -24.13 -28.15 29.41
CA ALA A 79 -25.28 -27.34 28.99
C ALA A 79 -24.86 -26.27 27.98
N VAL A 80 -25.58 -26.14 26.87
CA VAL A 80 -25.34 -25.04 25.91
C VAL A 80 -25.79 -23.71 26.52
N VAL A 81 -24.87 -22.76 26.62
CA VAL A 81 -25.11 -21.44 27.24
C VAL A 81 -25.19 -20.29 26.24
N GLY A 82 -24.91 -20.56 24.97
CA GLY A 82 -24.95 -19.57 23.90
C GLY A 82 -24.08 -19.97 22.71
N LEU A 83 -23.76 -19.01 21.85
CA LEU A 83 -22.81 -19.17 20.76
C LEU A 83 -21.54 -18.38 21.08
N GLY A 84 -20.39 -19.03 20.93
CA GLY A 84 -19.07 -18.43 21.05
C GLY A 84 -18.33 -18.46 19.71
N PRO A 85 -17.16 -17.80 19.60
CA PRO A 85 -16.35 -17.86 18.40
C PRO A 85 -15.82 -19.27 18.17
N ARG A 86 -15.89 -19.77 16.92
CA ARG A 86 -15.24 -21.02 16.53
C ARG A 86 -13.73 -20.89 16.70
N ARG A 87 -13.13 -21.76 17.51
CA ARG A 87 -11.66 -21.80 17.70
C ARG A 87 -11.09 -22.98 16.94
N PRO A 88 -10.06 -22.77 16.08
CA PRO A 88 -9.37 -23.90 15.48
C PRO A 88 -8.71 -24.75 16.56
N LEU A 89 -8.68 -26.07 16.36
CA LEU A 89 -7.90 -26.99 17.18
C LEU A 89 -6.43 -26.58 17.12
N ALA A 90 -5.90 -26.08 18.24
CA ALA A 90 -4.51 -25.69 18.40
C ALA A 90 -3.78 -26.67 19.30
N PHE A 91 -2.48 -26.46 19.53
CA PHE A 91 -1.76 -27.21 20.54
C PHE A 91 -2.15 -26.68 21.95
N PRO A 92 -2.46 -27.54 22.93
CA PRO A 92 -2.35 -29.01 22.91
C PRO A 92 -3.62 -29.76 22.46
N GLU A 93 -4.76 -29.08 22.28
CA GLU A 93 -6.07 -29.68 22.03
C GLU A 93 -6.06 -30.62 20.82
N TRP A 94 -5.41 -30.22 19.73
CA TRP A 94 -5.24 -31.03 18.53
C TRP A 94 -4.58 -32.38 18.84
N VAL A 95 -3.56 -32.40 19.70
CA VAL A 95 -2.89 -33.66 20.10
C VAL A 95 -3.83 -34.53 20.92
N LEU A 96 -4.62 -33.93 21.81
CA LEU A 96 -5.58 -34.70 22.62
C LEU A 96 -6.68 -35.35 21.76
N VAL A 97 -7.09 -34.70 20.67
CA VAL A 97 -8.05 -35.25 19.70
C VAL A 97 -7.41 -36.37 18.87
N HIS A 98 -6.28 -36.08 18.23
CA HIS A 98 -5.75 -36.92 17.15
C HIS A 98 -4.75 -37.97 17.64
N HIS A 99 -4.09 -37.72 18.78
CA HIS A 99 -3.07 -38.58 19.37
C HIS A 99 -3.23 -38.66 20.91
N PRO A 100 -4.37 -39.15 21.43
CA PRO A 100 -4.67 -39.11 22.87
C PRO A 100 -3.64 -39.85 23.74
N ALA A 101 -2.99 -40.89 23.21
CA ALA A 101 -1.92 -41.62 23.91
C ALA A 101 -0.72 -40.72 24.29
N ASP A 102 -0.49 -39.66 23.52
CA ASP A 102 0.61 -38.71 23.74
C ASP A 102 0.21 -37.51 24.61
N GLY A 103 -1.08 -37.43 24.99
CA GLY A 103 -1.64 -36.32 25.75
C GLY A 103 -0.91 -36.04 27.06
N ARG A 104 -0.50 -37.08 27.79
CA ARG A 104 0.26 -36.93 29.04
C ARG A 104 1.58 -36.19 28.84
N HIS A 105 2.31 -36.49 27.76
CA HIS A 105 3.60 -35.88 27.47
C HIS A 105 3.45 -34.41 27.08
N VAL A 106 2.39 -34.11 26.32
CA VAL A 106 2.09 -32.75 25.86
C VAL A 106 1.54 -31.86 26.97
N LEU A 107 0.65 -32.38 27.83
CA LEU A 107 0.11 -31.63 28.96
C LEU A 107 1.18 -31.30 30.01
N ALA A 108 2.20 -32.15 30.16
CA ALA A 108 3.30 -31.93 31.10
C ALA A 108 4.12 -30.66 30.81
N VAL A 109 4.18 -30.18 29.57
CA VAL A 109 4.94 -28.96 29.22
C VAL A 109 4.12 -27.67 29.30
N VAL A 110 2.79 -27.75 29.43
CA VAL A 110 1.89 -26.57 29.44
C VAL A 110 2.28 -25.52 30.50
N PRO A 111 2.65 -25.87 31.75
CA PRO A 111 3.10 -24.89 32.73
C PRO A 111 4.36 -24.11 32.30
N GLU A 112 5.32 -24.80 31.67
CA GLU A 112 6.53 -24.19 31.12
C GLU A 112 6.17 -23.22 29.99
N LEU A 113 5.30 -23.63 29.06
CA LEU A 113 4.86 -22.79 27.95
C LEU A 113 4.12 -21.53 28.41
N ARG A 114 3.25 -21.64 29.43
CA ARG A 114 2.58 -20.47 30.04
C ARG A 114 3.58 -19.47 30.62
N LYS A 115 4.71 -19.96 31.17
CA LYS A 115 5.78 -19.08 31.66
C LYS A 115 6.50 -18.39 30.50
N LEU A 116 6.80 -19.12 29.42
CA LEU A 116 7.45 -18.55 28.22
C LEU A 116 6.55 -17.51 27.53
N ALA A 117 5.25 -17.77 27.39
CA ALA A 117 4.28 -16.83 26.82
C ALA A 117 4.26 -15.49 27.58
N LYS A 118 4.28 -15.53 28.93
CA LYS A 118 4.40 -14.31 29.76
C LYS A 118 5.69 -13.53 29.53
N GLN A 119 6.75 -14.20 29.08
CA GLN A 119 8.05 -13.59 28.79
C GLN A 119 8.17 -13.11 27.34
N ALA A 120 7.27 -13.51 26.44
CA ALA A 120 7.38 -13.24 25.01
C ALA A 120 7.44 -11.74 24.69
N ARG A 121 6.78 -10.88 25.48
CA ARG A 121 6.86 -9.41 25.28
C ARG A 121 8.12 -8.78 25.86
N SER A 122 8.53 -9.17 27.07
CA SER A 122 9.62 -8.50 27.81
C SER A 122 11.01 -9.09 27.54
N ARG A 123 11.08 -10.38 27.23
CA ARG A 123 12.31 -11.14 26.98
C ARG A 123 12.11 -12.07 25.78
N PRO A 124 11.80 -11.54 24.58
CA PRO A 124 11.35 -12.33 23.45
C PRO A 124 12.37 -13.38 23.00
N LYS A 125 13.66 -13.04 22.98
CA LYS A 125 14.74 -13.99 22.62
C LYS A 125 14.83 -15.16 23.61
N ALA A 126 14.78 -14.89 24.91
CA ALA A 126 14.83 -15.95 25.93
C ALA A 126 13.58 -16.83 25.89
N ALA A 127 12.41 -16.24 25.65
CA ALA A 127 11.18 -17.01 25.42
C ALA A 127 11.32 -17.92 24.20
N LEU A 128 11.86 -17.40 23.09
CA LEU A 128 12.07 -18.16 21.86
C LEU A 128 13.00 -19.35 22.10
N ASP A 129 14.14 -19.12 22.74
CA ASP A 129 15.10 -20.18 23.08
C ASP A 129 14.43 -21.26 23.94
N GLY A 130 13.55 -20.88 24.86
CA GLY A 130 12.73 -21.81 25.64
C GLY A 130 11.77 -22.63 24.78
N TYR A 131 11.04 -22.01 23.86
CA TYR A 131 10.15 -22.72 22.92
C TYR A 131 10.95 -23.69 22.03
N LEU A 132 12.14 -23.30 21.58
CA LEU A 132 13.02 -24.15 20.79
C LEU A 132 13.55 -25.34 21.60
N ALA A 133 13.91 -25.14 22.87
CA ALA A 133 14.31 -26.23 23.75
C ALA A 133 13.18 -27.25 23.99
N VAL A 134 11.94 -26.79 24.12
CA VAL A 134 10.75 -27.67 24.19
C VAL A 134 10.57 -28.42 22.87
N ALA A 135 10.68 -27.72 21.74
CA ALA A 135 10.59 -28.33 20.41
C ALA A 135 11.64 -29.43 20.22
N ASP A 136 12.87 -29.23 20.66
CA ASP A 136 13.94 -30.24 20.55
C ASP A 136 13.61 -31.52 21.34
N ARG A 137 12.90 -31.39 22.48
CA ARG A 137 12.41 -32.56 23.22
C ARG A 137 11.32 -33.28 22.44
N PHE A 138 10.38 -32.56 21.83
CA PHE A 138 9.36 -33.15 20.98
C PHE A 138 9.94 -33.77 19.71
N ALA A 139 10.94 -33.17 19.06
CA ALA A 139 11.55 -33.71 17.86
C ALA A 139 12.14 -35.12 18.06
N ARG A 140 12.59 -35.44 19.28
CA ARG A 140 13.13 -36.76 19.63
C ARG A 140 12.06 -37.80 19.96
N MET A 141 10.92 -37.40 20.50
CA MET A 141 9.91 -38.33 21.05
C MET A 141 8.60 -38.32 20.29
N LEU A 142 8.14 -37.14 19.86
CA LEU A 142 6.81 -36.88 19.27
C LEU A 142 6.94 -35.88 18.10
N PRO A 143 7.66 -36.22 17.01
CA PRO A 143 7.90 -35.28 15.91
C PRO A 143 6.61 -34.81 15.23
N HIS A 144 5.55 -35.61 15.25
CA HIS A 144 4.24 -35.28 14.69
C HIS A 144 3.54 -34.10 15.40
N VAL A 145 3.96 -33.74 16.62
CA VAL A 145 3.42 -32.62 17.41
C VAL A 145 4.06 -31.28 17.00
N LEU A 146 5.25 -31.31 16.39
CA LEU A 146 6.02 -30.10 16.08
C LEU A 146 5.27 -29.05 15.25
N PRO A 147 4.49 -29.40 14.21
CA PRO A 147 3.81 -28.39 13.39
C PRO A 147 2.80 -27.57 14.21
N THR A 148 1.91 -28.23 14.94
CA THR A 148 0.89 -27.56 15.76
C THR A 148 1.50 -26.84 16.96
N PHE A 149 2.58 -27.38 17.54
CA PHE A 149 3.36 -26.71 18.57
C PHE A 149 3.96 -25.39 18.08
N PHE A 150 4.65 -25.40 16.94
CA PHE A 150 5.28 -24.20 16.39
C PHE A 150 4.26 -23.16 15.94
N GLU A 151 3.11 -23.58 15.40
CA GLU A 151 2.01 -22.68 15.07
C GLU A 151 1.44 -22.02 16.34
N GLN A 152 1.23 -22.77 17.43
CA GLN A 152 0.78 -22.17 18.68
C GLN A 152 1.83 -21.21 19.25
N ALA A 153 3.11 -21.58 19.24
CA ALA A 153 4.17 -20.68 19.65
C ALA A 153 4.17 -19.39 18.81
N ALA A 154 3.97 -19.50 17.49
CA ALA A 154 3.87 -18.34 16.61
C ALA A 154 2.69 -17.43 16.98
N ARG A 155 1.53 -17.99 17.38
CA ARG A 155 0.39 -17.20 17.89
C ARG A 155 0.73 -16.43 19.16
N GLU A 156 1.45 -17.04 20.09
CA GLU A 156 1.88 -16.37 21.34
C GLU A 156 2.82 -15.19 21.06
N PHE A 157 3.77 -15.35 20.14
CA PHE A 157 4.66 -14.25 19.73
C PHE A 157 3.90 -13.17 18.96
N LEU A 158 2.94 -13.53 18.12
CA LEU A 158 2.09 -12.57 17.44
C LEU A 158 1.26 -11.75 18.45
N ALA A 159 0.63 -12.41 19.44
CA ALA A 159 -0.11 -11.73 20.52
C ALA A 159 0.81 -10.82 21.38
N ALA A 160 2.10 -11.16 21.47
CA ALA A 160 3.11 -10.35 22.15
C ALA A 160 3.63 -9.17 21.30
N GLY A 161 3.21 -9.04 20.03
CA GLY A 161 3.69 -8.01 19.08
C GLY A 161 5.09 -8.28 18.55
N GLN A 162 5.46 -9.55 18.41
CA GLN A 162 6.81 -10.01 18.02
C GLN A 162 6.78 -10.74 16.67
N ASP A 163 6.38 -10.02 15.62
CA ASP A 163 6.07 -10.55 14.28
C ASP A 163 7.26 -11.29 13.64
N THR A 164 8.49 -10.83 13.87
CA THR A 164 9.71 -11.50 13.38
C THR A 164 9.85 -12.91 13.92
N TYR A 165 9.59 -13.10 15.23
CA TYR A 165 9.66 -14.42 15.86
C TYR A 165 8.45 -15.28 15.52
N ALA A 166 7.26 -14.69 15.41
CA ALA A 166 6.09 -15.38 14.89
C ALA A 166 6.35 -15.94 13.47
N THR A 167 6.97 -15.14 12.59
CA THR A 167 7.35 -15.53 11.23
C THR A 167 8.35 -16.69 11.26
N GLN A 168 9.34 -16.62 12.15
CA GLN A 168 10.34 -17.69 12.30
C GLN A 168 9.71 -19.00 12.74
N LEU A 169 8.81 -18.97 13.72
CA LEU A 169 8.12 -20.14 14.26
C LEU A 169 7.13 -20.74 13.24
N PHE A 170 6.38 -19.89 12.52
CA PHE A 170 5.55 -20.32 11.40
C PHE A 170 6.36 -21.12 10.37
N ASN A 171 7.52 -20.58 9.95
CA ASN A 171 8.39 -21.27 9.00
C ASN A 171 8.97 -22.57 9.57
N LYS A 172 9.21 -22.65 10.88
CA LYS A 172 9.65 -23.89 11.55
C LYS A 172 8.56 -24.96 11.56
N ALA A 173 7.29 -24.60 11.69
CA ALA A 173 6.17 -25.54 11.55
C ALA A 173 6.20 -26.22 10.17
N ARG A 174 6.30 -25.43 9.09
CA ARG A 174 6.37 -25.93 7.71
C ARG A 174 7.60 -26.82 7.49
N ARG A 175 8.76 -26.43 8.06
CA ARG A 175 10.00 -27.23 7.98
C ARG A 175 9.89 -28.55 8.73
N ALA A 176 9.20 -28.59 9.87
CA ALA A 176 9.03 -29.82 10.64
C ALA A 176 8.20 -30.85 9.86
N GLU A 177 7.13 -30.43 9.19
CA GLU A 177 6.35 -31.32 8.32
C GLU A 177 7.22 -31.93 7.21
N ALA A 178 7.99 -31.10 6.50
CA ALA A 178 8.88 -31.56 5.44
C ALA A 178 10.02 -32.45 5.94
N GLN A 179 10.65 -32.09 7.07
CA GLN A 179 11.79 -32.81 7.65
C GLN A 179 11.40 -34.20 8.15
N HIS A 180 10.19 -34.34 8.70
CA HIS A 180 9.71 -35.59 9.30
C HIS A 180 8.74 -36.36 8.41
N GLY A 181 8.46 -35.89 7.18
CA GLY A 181 7.54 -36.54 6.25
C GLY A 181 6.12 -36.68 6.79
N LEU A 182 5.66 -35.68 7.56
CA LEU A 182 4.37 -35.74 8.25
C LEU A 182 3.22 -35.54 7.26
N PRO A 183 2.06 -36.20 7.48
CA PRO A 183 0.88 -35.95 6.66
C PRO A 183 0.40 -34.51 6.84
N ILE A 184 0.08 -33.86 5.73
CA ILE A 184 -0.38 -32.46 5.71
C ILE A 184 -1.89 -32.45 5.51
N ASP A 185 -2.63 -32.00 6.53
CA ASP A 185 -4.04 -31.65 6.37
C ASP A 185 -4.13 -30.29 5.65
N LEU A 186 -4.40 -30.34 4.35
CA LEU A 186 -4.50 -29.16 3.50
C LEU A 186 -5.61 -28.19 3.94
N THR A 187 -6.72 -28.70 4.50
CA THR A 187 -7.84 -27.85 4.93
C THR A 187 -7.49 -27.08 6.19
N ARG A 188 -6.85 -27.74 7.15
CA ARG A 188 -6.27 -27.06 8.32
C ARG A 188 -5.21 -26.05 7.88
N LEU A 189 -4.36 -26.43 6.93
CA LEU A 189 -3.27 -25.61 6.47
C LEU A 189 -3.74 -24.30 5.82
N ASP A 190 -4.82 -24.33 5.03
CA ASP A 190 -5.41 -23.11 4.44
C ASP A 190 -5.82 -22.11 5.52
N GLN A 191 -6.41 -22.59 6.61
CA GLN A 191 -6.84 -21.72 7.71
C GLN A 191 -5.65 -21.11 8.44
N VAL A 192 -4.60 -21.90 8.67
CA VAL A 192 -3.37 -21.42 9.30
C VAL A 192 -2.67 -20.39 8.41
N TYR A 193 -2.53 -20.65 7.10
CA TYR A 193 -1.95 -19.67 6.19
C TYR A 193 -2.76 -18.38 6.14
N LEU A 194 -4.10 -18.46 6.12
CA LEU A 194 -4.95 -17.28 6.12
C LEU A 194 -4.79 -16.48 7.42
N GLU A 195 -4.84 -17.15 8.58
CA GLU A 195 -4.64 -16.53 9.91
C GLU A 195 -3.34 -15.72 9.95
N PHE A 196 -2.21 -16.35 9.61
CA PHE A 196 -0.91 -15.69 9.67
C PHE A 196 -0.69 -14.68 8.53
N ALA A 197 -1.31 -14.89 7.36
CA ALA A 197 -1.22 -13.93 6.26
C ALA A 197 -1.95 -12.64 6.63
N SER A 198 -3.16 -12.73 7.17
CA SER A 198 -3.93 -11.58 7.67
C SER A 198 -3.20 -10.83 8.77
N ALA A 199 -2.37 -11.52 9.56
CA ALA A 199 -1.46 -10.89 10.52
C ALA A 199 -0.17 -10.32 9.92
N ARG A 200 0.02 -10.39 8.59
CA ARG A 200 1.23 -10.00 7.84
C ARG A 200 2.52 -10.73 8.27
N VAL A 201 2.39 -11.90 8.90
CA VAL A 201 3.50 -12.75 9.39
C VAL A 201 3.93 -13.79 8.35
N VAL A 202 3.14 -13.99 7.28
CA VAL A 202 3.53 -14.87 6.18
C VAL A 202 4.36 -14.11 5.15
N SER A 203 5.63 -14.50 5.00
CA SER A 203 6.49 -13.98 3.93
C SER A 203 6.04 -14.46 2.53
N GLY A 204 6.37 -13.71 1.48
CA GLY A 204 6.14 -14.16 0.10
C GLY A 204 6.82 -15.50 -0.22
N ALA A 205 7.95 -15.80 0.42
CA ALA A 205 8.62 -17.11 0.31
C ALA A 205 7.84 -18.25 0.96
N ALA A 206 7.16 -17.99 2.08
CA ALA A 206 6.30 -18.96 2.75
C ALA A 206 5.03 -19.26 1.92
N LEU A 207 4.44 -18.26 1.26
CA LEU A 207 3.35 -18.46 0.28
C LEU A 207 3.82 -19.26 -0.95
N ALA A 208 5.01 -18.97 -1.47
CA ALA A 208 5.60 -19.77 -2.56
C ALA A 208 5.95 -21.20 -2.09
N GLY A 209 6.24 -21.41 -0.80
CA GLY A 209 6.36 -22.72 -0.17
C GLY A 209 5.05 -23.50 -0.23
N TYR A 210 3.95 -22.87 0.18
CA TYR A 210 2.61 -23.45 0.13
C TYR A 210 2.21 -23.90 -1.28
N ALA A 211 2.46 -23.09 -2.30
CA ALA A 211 2.20 -23.50 -3.69
C ALA A 211 2.97 -24.78 -4.10
N ARG A 212 4.19 -24.97 -3.58
CA ARG A 212 4.97 -26.20 -3.80
C ARG A 212 4.38 -27.39 -3.06
N GLU A 213 3.91 -27.20 -1.82
CA GLU A 213 3.23 -28.23 -1.03
C GLU A 213 1.94 -28.70 -1.72
N LEU A 214 1.14 -27.76 -2.24
CA LEU A 214 -0.04 -28.09 -3.06
C LEU A 214 0.34 -28.89 -4.31
N SER A 215 1.37 -28.44 -5.03
CA SER A 215 1.83 -29.12 -6.26
C SER A 215 2.35 -30.54 -6.01
N ALA A 216 2.81 -30.83 -4.79
CA ALA A 216 3.32 -32.15 -4.44
C ALA A 216 2.20 -33.14 -4.08
N GLN A 217 1.03 -32.65 -3.69
CA GLN A 217 -0.06 -33.47 -3.15
C GLN A 217 -1.31 -33.51 -4.04
N LEU A 218 -1.50 -32.49 -4.87
CA LEU A 218 -2.72 -32.31 -5.67
C LEU A 218 -2.41 -32.25 -7.17
N PRO A 219 -3.39 -32.62 -8.02
CA PRO A 219 -3.35 -32.31 -9.44
C PRO A 219 -3.16 -30.80 -9.68
N ALA A 220 -2.47 -30.44 -10.76
CA ALA A 220 -2.05 -29.06 -10.98
C ALA A 220 -3.22 -28.05 -11.07
N GLN A 221 -4.36 -28.44 -11.63
CA GLN A 221 -5.56 -27.60 -11.68
C GLN A 221 -6.13 -27.33 -10.28
N GLU A 222 -6.23 -28.36 -9.44
CA GLU A 222 -6.73 -28.23 -8.07
C GLU A 222 -5.77 -27.41 -7.19
N ALA A 223 -4.47 -27.61 -7.37
CA ALA A 223 -3.44 -26.80 -6.71
C ALA A 223 -3.54 -25.31 -7.11
N LEU A 224 -3.74 -25.02 -8.40
CA LEU A 224 -3.94 -23.65 -8.90
C LEU A 224 -5.17 -23.00 -8.28
N ASP A 225 -6.31 -23.69 -8.35
CA ASP A 225 -7.59 -23.21 -7.83
C ASP A 225 -7.53 -22.94 -6.31
N ARG A 226 -6.96 -23.88 -5.55
CA ARG A 226 -6.79 -23.74 -4.10
C ARG A 226 -5.84 -22.58 -3.73
N PHE A 227 -4.72 -22.45 -4.44
CA PHE A 227 -3.79 -21.33 -4.22
C PHE A 227 -4.43 -19.97 -4.53
N CYS A 228 -5.15 -19.85 -5.64
CA CYS A 228 -5.85 -18.63 -6.03
C CYS A 228 -6.92 -18.23 -5.00
N ARG A 229 -7.69 -19.19 -4.46
CA ARG A 229 -8.65 -18.92 -3.38
C ARG A 229 -7.98 -18.39 -2.12
N LEU A 230 -6.88 -18.99 -1.69
CA LEU A 230 -6.14 -18.51 -0.51
C LEU A 230 -5.61 -17.09 -0.75
N ALA A 231 -4.99 -16.85 -1.91
CA ALA A 231 -4.43 -15.54 -2.26
C ALA A 231 -5.51 -14.44 -2.30
N LEU A 232 -6.71 -14.75 -2.81
CA LEU A 232 -7.85 -13.83 -2.78
C LEU A 232 -8.34 -13.57 -1.35
N ARG A 233 -8.49 -14.60 -0.52
CA ARG A 233 -8.90 -14.42 0.88
C ARG A 233 -7.89 -13.58 1.66
N ALA A 234 -6.60 -13.79 1.41
CA ALA A 234 -5.54 -12.96 1.99
C ALA A 234 -5.63 -11.51 1.51
N ALA A 235 -5.82 -11.28 0.20
CA ALA A 235 -5.98 -9.93 -0.35
C ALA A 235 -7.22 -9.21 0.18
N SER A 236 -8.34 -9.92 0.33
CA SER A 236 -9.57 -9.39 0.95
C SER A 236 -9.37 -9.04 2.43
N ALA A 237 -8.41 -9.69 3.10
CA ALA A 237 -7.98 -9.34 4.46
C ALA A 237 -6.90 -8.24 4.51
N GLY A 238 -6.62 -7.56 3.39
CA GLY A 238 -5.65 -6.45 3.31
C GLY A 238 -4.20 -6.87 3.05
N VAL A 239 -3.94 -8.13 2.68
CA VAL A 239 -2.59 -8.60 2.37
C VAL A 239 -2.24 -8.30 0.92
N ALA A 240 -1.25 -7.45 0.69
CA ALA A 240 -0.77 -7.12 -0.65
C ALA A 240 -0.25 -8.36 -1.40
N PRO A 241 -0.56 -8.51 -2.71
CA PRO A 241 0.07 -9.52 -3.55
C PRO A 241 1.59 -9.35 -3.64
N SER A 242 2.33 -10.44 -3.86
CA SER A 242 3.80 -10.42 -3.92
C SER A 242 4.32 -10.98 -5.24
N THR A 243 5.51 -10.56 -5.67
CA THR A 243 6.17 -11.12 -6.87
C THR A 243 6.31 -12.65 -6.78
N GLN A 244 6.54 -13.18 -5.58
CA GLN A 244 6.63 -14.62 -5.34
C GLN A 244 5.27 -15.32 -5.53
N SER A 245 4.16 -14.70 -5.10
CA SER A 245 2.82 -15.28 -5.34
C SER A 245 2.46 -15.28 -6.83
N ALA A 246 2.80 -14.23 -7.58
CA ALA A 246 2.62 -14.23 -9.04
C ALA A 246 3.45 -15.33 -9.73
N THR A 247 4.69 -15.52 -9.27
CA THR A 247 5.58 -16.57 -9.78
C THR A 247 5.01 -17.96 -9.48
N ALA A 248 4.43 -18.16 -8.30
CA ALA A 248 3.75 -19.39 -7.92
C ALA A 248 2.52 -19.68 -8.80
N VAL A 249 1.64 -18.69 -9.04
CA VAL A 249 0.50 -18.82 -9.97
C VAL A 249 1.00 -19.23 -11.35
N ASN A 250 1.98 -18.52 -11.91
CA ASN A 250 2.53 -18.82 -13.23
C ASN A 250 3.17 -20.22 -13.31
N ARG A 251 3.74 -20.72 -12.22
CA ARG A 251 4.27 -22.09 -12.15
C ARG A 251 3.15 -23.13 -12.14
N LEU A 252 2.09 -22.89 -11.37
CA LEU A 252 0.91 -23.77 -11.30
C LEU A 252 0.19 -23.84 -12.65
N VAL A 253 0.01 -22.70 -13.34
CA VAL A 253 -0.53 -22.65 -14.70
C VAL A 253 0.32 -23.47 -15.68
N ARG A 254 1.65 -23.35 -15.59
CA ARG A 254 2.56 -24.14 -16.43
C ARG A 254 2.43 -25.64 -16.18
N ALA A 255 2.20 -26.04 -14.93
CA ALA A 255 2.01 -27.43 -14.55
C ALA A 255 0.65 -27.98 -15.00
N ALA A 256 -0.41 -27.16 -14.98
CA ALA A 256 -1.74 -27.53 -15.50
C ALA A 256 -1.75 -27.62 -17.04
N GLY A 257 -0.86 -26.88 -17.71
CA GLY A 257 -0.73 -26.81 -19.16
C GLY A 257 -1.08 -25.43 -19.66
N ARG A 258 -0.16 -24.77 -20.39
CA ARG A 258 -0.36 -23.37 -20.81
C ARG A 258 -1.53 -23.16 -21.78
N ALA A 259 -1.93 -24.21 -22.49
CA ALA A 259 -3.06 -24.20 -23.43
C ALA A 259 -4.36 -24.71 -22.78
N ASP A 260 -4.34 -25.02 -21.47
CA ASP A 260 -5.51 -25.45 -20.74
C ASP A 260 -6.45 -24.26 -20.50
N ALA A 261 -7.62 -24.33 -21.12
CA ALA A 261 -8.66 -23.32 -20.98
C ALA A 261 -9.13 -23.17 -19.52
N ALA A 262 -9.23 -24.27 -18.76
CA ALA A 262 -9.67 -24.21 -17.37
C ALA A 262 -8.66 -23.47 -16.47
N ALA A 263 -7.36 -23.68 -16.71
CA ALA A 263 -6.31 -22.95 -15.99
C ALA A 263 -6.30 -21.46 -16.36
N ALA A 264 -6.49 -21.12 -17.63
CA ALA A 264 -6.61 -19.74 -18.09
C ALA A 264 -7.83 -19.04 -17.49
N ASP A 265 -9.00 -19.70 -17.47
CA ASP A 265 -10.25 -19.20 -16.90
C ASP A 265 -10.13 -19.01 -15.38
N ARG A 266 -9.45 -19.91 -14.67
CA ARG A 266 -9.20 -19.77 -13.23
C ARG A 266 -8.31 -18.57 -12.90
N VAL A 267 -7.27 -18.32 -13.69
CA VAL A 267 -6.42 -17.12 -13.53
C VAL A 267 -7.19 -15.86 -13.90
N ALA A 268 -8.00 -15.90 -14.95
CA ALA A 268 -8.88 -14.81 -15.34
C ALA A 268 -9.82 -14.43 -14.18
N ALA A 269 -10.56 -15.39 -13.62
CA ALA A 269 -11.44 -15.18 -12.48
C ALA A 269 -10.67 -14.64 -11.25
N TYR A 270 -9.50 -15.21 -10.97
CA TYR A 270 -8.62 -14.75 -9.89
C TYR A 270 -8.22 -13.27 -10.03
N LEU A 271 -7.72 -12.87 -11.20
CA LEU A 271 -7.28 -11.49 -11.43
C LEU A 271 -8.47 -10.53 -11.47
N THR A 272 -9.60 -10.93 -12.05
CA THR A 272 -10.83 -10.14 -12.09
C THR A 272 -11.34 -9.79 -10.70
N GLU A 273 -11.31 -10.74 -9.75
CA GLU A 273 -11.66 -10.46 -8.36
C GLU A 273 -10.60 -9.62 -7.64
N LEU A 274 -9.33 -9.97 -7.81
CA LEU A 274 -8.22 -9.30 -7.13
C LEU A 274 -8.10 -7.82 -7.51
N LEU A 275 -8.28 -7.48 -8.79
CA LEU A 275 -8.17 -6.09 -9.29
C LEU A 275 -9.27 -5.17 -8.75
N ARG A 276 -10.32 -5.71 -8.11
CA ARG A 276 -11.36 -4.92 -7.43
C ARG A 276 -11.00 -4.62 -5.97
N LEU A 277 -9.95 -5.23 -5.44
CA LEU A 277 -9.53 -5.07 -4.05
C LEU A 277 -8.46 -3.98 -3.95
N PRO A 278 -8.54 -3.09 -2.94
CA PRO A 278 -7.51 -2.05 -2.70
C PRO A 278 -6.10 -2.63 -2.53
N ALA A 279 -5.98 -3.84 -1.98
CA ALA A 279 -4.70 -4.52 -1.78
C ALA A 279 -3.92 -4.73 -3.09
N ALA A 280 -4.58 -4.76 -4.25
CA ALA A 280 -3.90 -4.86 -5.55
C ALA A 280 -3.04 -3.62 -5.85
N ALA A 281 -3.40 -2.44 -5.34
CA ALA A 281 -2.64 -1.19 -5.52
C ALA A 281 -1.27 -1.23 -4.82
N GLU A 282 -1.12 -2.06 -3.79
CA GLU A 282 0.14 -2.27 -3.05
C GLU A 282 1.05 -3.32 -3.72
N ALA A 283 0.61 -3.94 -4.83
CA ALA A 283 1.39 -4.98 -5.48
C ALA A 283 2.68 -4.40 -6.12
N PRO A 284 3.85 -5.04 -5.93
CA PRO A 284 5.10 -4.55 -6.47
C PRO A 284 5.16 -4.68 -8.00
N ALA A 285 6.03 -3.90 -8.66
CA ALA A 285 6.19 -3.93 -10.12
C ALA A 285 6.45 -5.34 -10.70
N GLY A 286 7.14 -6.21 -9.95
CA GLY A 286 7.38 -7.60 -10.34
C GLY A 286 6.10 -8.44 -10.45
N TRP A 287 5.10 -8.17 -9.61
CA TRP A 287 3.78 -8.81 -9.67
C TRP A 287 3.03 -8.39 -10.95
N TRP A 288 2.98 -7.09 -11.22
CA TRP A 288 2.36 -6.54 -12.44
C TRP A 288 3.02 -7.08 -13.70
N LYS A 289 4.36 -7.09 -13.75
CA LYS A 289 5.12 -7.65 -14.87
C LYS A 289 4.78 -9.12 -15.13
N ALA A 290 4.64 -9.92 -14.08
CA ALA A 290 4.34 -11.34 -14.17
C ALA A 290 2.93 -11.64 -14.69
N HIS A 291 1.96 -10.75 -14.43
CA HIS A 291 0.56 -10.90 -14.87
C HIS A 291 0.18 -10.02 -16.07
N ARG A 292 1.08 -9.17 -16.57
CA ARG A 292 0.81 -8.23 -17.69
C ARG A 292 0.08 -8.88 -18.87
N PRO A 293 0.49 -10.05 -19.42
CA PRO A 293 -0.23 -10.66 -20.54
C PRO A 293 -1.68 -11.03 -20.22
N ALA A 294 -1.93 -11.58 -19.02
CA ALA A 294 -3.26 -11.97 -18.58
C ALA A 294 -4.15 -10.75 -18.30
N VAL A 295 -3.59 -9.71 -17.67
CA VAL A 295 -4.30 -8.45 -17.40
C VAL A 295 -4.64 -7.73 -18.69
N THR A 296 -3.73 -7.65 -19.67
CA THR A 296 -4.00 -7.07 -20.99
C THR A 296 -5.09 -7.84 -21.73
N ALA A 297 -5.05 -9.18 -21.74
CA ALA A 297 -6.08 -9.99 -22.37
C ALA A 297 -7.46 -9.81 -21.70
N LEU A 298 -7.50 -9.70 -20.36
CA LEU A 298 -8.72 -9.42 -19.60
C LEU A 298 -9.27 -8.03 -19.92
N ALA A 299 -8.41 -7.00 -19.87
CA ALA A 299 -8.79 -5.63 -20.16
C ALA A 299 -9.30 -5.45 -21.60
N GLY A 300 -8.80 -6.23 -22.55
CA GLY A 300 -9.31 -6.26 -23.92
C GLY A 300 -10.72 -6.84 -24.06
N ARG A 301 -11.12 -7.76 -23.17
CA ARG A 301 -12.43 -8.46 -23.22
C ARG A 301 -13.48 -7.81 -22.33
N ASP A 302 -13.10 -7.29 -21.17
CA ASP A 302 -14.02 -6.78 -20.16
C ASP A 302 -13.73 -5.29 -19.87
N PRO A 303 -14.64 -4.35 -20.24
CA PRO A 303 -14.49 -2.94 -19.90
C PRO A 303 -14.41 -2.68 -18.39
N ALA A 304 -15.07 -3.48 -17.55
CA ALA A 304 -15.03 -3.31 -16.10
C ALA A 304 -13.62 -3.49 -15.50
N ILE A 305 -12.77 -4.28 -16.17
CA ILE A 305 -11.35 -4.43 -15.78
C ILE A 305 -10.59 -3.14 -16.04
N ARG A 306 -10.85 -2.45 -17.17
CA ARG A 306 -10.24 -1.15 -17.44
C ARG A 306 -10.66 -0.10 -16.41
N GLY A 307 -11.94 -0.06 -16.03
CA GLY A 307 -12.41 0.82 -14.95
C GLY A 307 -11.75 0.50 -13.62
N SER A 308 -11.67 -0.79 -13.25
CA SER A 308 -10.99 -1.24 -12.02
C SER A 308 -9.51 -0.86 -12.00
N LEU A 309 -8.81 -0.98 -13.15
CA LEU A 309 -7.42 -0.52 -13.27
C LEU A 309 -7.31 0.99 -13.08
N LEU A 310 -8.24 1.80 -13.58
CA LEU A 310 -8.21 3.25 -13.35
C LEU A 310 -8.50 3.61 -11.89
N ASP A 311 -9.37 2.85 -11.20
CA ASP A 311 -9.68 3.05 -9.78
C ASP A 311 -8.47 2.76 -8.86
N LEU A 312 -7.56 1.87 -9.28
CA LEU A 312 -6.32 1.59 -8.55
C LEU A 312 -5.28 2.70 -8.76
N MET A 313 -4.46 2.94 -7.73
CA MET A 313 -3.35 3.88 -7.80
C MET A 313 -2.14 3.33 -7.03
N PRO A 314 -0.96 3.18 -7.67
CA PRO A 314 0.24 2.70 -7.00
C PRO A 314 0.56 3.49 -5.73
N THR A 315 1.03 2.80 -4.70
CA THR A 315 1.37 3.43 -3.43
C THR A 315 2.71 4.17 -3.45
N GLU A 316 3.69 3.63 -4.18
CA GLU A 316 5.03 4.19 -4.31
C GLU A 316 5.17 5.09 -5.56
N PRO A 317 5.77 6.29 -5.45
CA PRO A 317 5.96 7.20 -6.59
C PRO A 317 6.75 6.59 -7.77
N ASP A 318 7.75 5.76 -7.48
CA ASP A 318 8.60 5.11 -8.51
C ASP A 318 7.81 4.18 -9.45
N ASN A 319 6.62 3.74 -9.02
CA ASN A 319 5.75 2.86 -9.80
C ASN A 319 4.79 3.63 -10.71
N LEU A 320 4.73 4.98 -10.67
CA LEU A 320 3.81 5.78 -11.48
C LEU A 320 4.10 5.71 -12.99
N VAL A 321 5.36 5.75 -13.40
CA VAL A 321 5.73 5.64 -14.84
C VAL A 321 5.43 4.23 -15.39
N PRO A 322 5.86 3.14 -14.72
CA PRO A 322 5.44 1.78 -15.11
C PRO A 322 3.91 1.60 -15.13
N TRP A 323 3.20 2.27 -14.23
CA TRP A 323 1.74 2.23 -14.16
C TRP A 323 1.08 2.89 -15.37
N LEU A 324 1.52 4.08 -15.79
CA LEU A 324 1.04 4.70 -17.03
C LEU A 324 1.26 3.80 -18.25
N ALA A 325 2.42 3.13 -18.33
CA ALA A 325 2.70 2.17 -19.39
C ALA A 325 1.74 0.96 -19.34
N LEU A 326 1.43 0.43 -18.14
CA LEU A 326 0.45 -0.64 -17.99
C LEU A 326 -0.96 -0.22 -18.42
N LEU A 327 -1.40 0.98 -18.02
CA LEU A 327 -2.71 1.52 -18.41
C LEU A 327 -2.79 1.77 -19.93
N THR A 328 -1.67 2.13 -20.56
CA THR A 328 -1.56 2.26 -22.02
C THR A 328 -1.73 0.91 -22.69
N ASP A 329 -0.95 -0.10 -22.28
CA ASP A 329 -1.00 -1.46 -22.83
C ASP A 329 -2.36 -2.14 -22.69
N THR A 330 -3.09 -1.85 -21.61
CA THR A 330 -4.42 -2.40 -21.34
C THR A 330 -5.54 -1.64 -22.04
N GLY A 331 -5.23 -0.51 -22.69
CA GLY A 331 -6.20 0.40 -23.27
C GLY A 331 -7.06 1.12 -22.24
N ALA A 332 -6.73 1.06 -20.95
CA ALA A 332 -7.50 1.66 -19.87
C ALA A 332 -7.53 3.19 -19.98
N LEU A 333 -6.46 3.82 -20.49
CA LEU A 333 -6.41 5.27 -20.66
C LEU A 333 -7.52 5.85 -21.53
N ALA A 334 -8.12 5.06 -22.43
CA ALA A 334 -9.26 5.51 -23.24
C ALA A 334 -10.45 5.94 -22.35
N GLY A 335 -10.66 5.30 -21.20
CA GLY A 335 -11.73 5.65 -20.26
C GLY A 335 -11.62 7.06 -19.64
N LEU A 336 -10.44 7.69 -19.74
CA LEU A 336 -10.16 9.03 -19.23
C LEU A 336 -10.46 10.15 -20.24
N SER A 337 -10.44 9.86 -21.54
CA SER A 337 -10.55 10.87 -22.60
C SER A 337 -11.70 10.63 -23.56
N ASP A 338 -11.98 9.36 -23.90
CA ASP A 338 -12.94 9.00 -24.94
C ASP A 338 -14.37 8.95 -24.39
N ALA A 339 -15.28 9.65 -25.05
CA ALA A 339 -16.69 9.77 -24.69
C ALA A 339 -17.53 8.54 -25.09
N ASP A 340 -17.05 7.73 -26.04
CA ASP A 340 -17.77 6.55 -26.56
C ASP A 340 -17.46 5.28 -25.77
N VAL A 341 -16.48 5.34 -24.86
CA VAL A 341 -16.10 4.20 -24.00
C VAL A 341 -17.21 3.91 -23.00
N PRO A 342 -17.60 2.63 -22.79
CA PRO A 342 -18.62 2.25 -21.82
C PRO A 342 -18.36 2.78 -20.41
N ALA A 343 -19.42 3.11 -19.67
CA ALA A 343 -19.31 3.64 -18.31
C ALA A 343 -18.49 2.73 -17.38
N ALA A 344 -18.59 1.41 -17.54
CA ALA A 344 -17.81 0.45 -16.75
C ALA A 344 -16.29 0.53 -16.97
N ALA A 345 -15.82 1.09 -18.09
CA ALA A 345 -14.41 1.29 -18.38
C ALA A 345 -13.89 2.67 -17.94
N ARG A 346 -14.70 3.47 -17.25
CA ARG A 346 -14.35 4.79 -16.72
C ARG A 346 -13.98 4.67 -15.24
N PRO A 347 -13.14 5.58 -14.71
CA PRO A 347 -12.89 5.65 -13.27
C PRO A 347 -14.16 6.10 -12.54
N ARG A 348 -14.35 5.63 -11.30
CA ARG A 348 -15.54 5.96 -10.48
C ARG A 348 -15.65 7.44 -10.13
N ASP A 349 -14.53 8.14 -10.02
CA ASP A 349 -14.45 9.55 -9.65
C ASP A 349 -14.13 10.47 -10.83
N GLY A 350 -14.36 10.00 -12.06
CA GLY A 350 -14.16 10.79 -13.27
C GLY A 350 -12.69 10.97 -13.66
N ALA A 351 -12.48 11.59 -14.82
CA ALA A 351 -11.15 11.90 -15.33
C ALA A 351 -10.41 12.88 -14.39
N THR A 352 -11.15 13.84 -13.83
CA THR A 352 -10.65 14.84 -12.89
C THR A 352 -10.19 14.21 -11.57
N GLY A 353 -11.01 13.33 -10.97
CA GLY A 353 -10.65 12.65 -9.73
C GLY A 353 -9.43 11.74 -9.90
N TRP A 354 -9.37 10.99 -11.01
CA TRP A 354 -8.22 10.18 -11.36
C TRP A 354 -6.92 11.01 -11.47
N LEU A 355 -6.98 12.13 -12.21
CA LEU A 355 -5.81 13.01 -12.37
C LEU A 355 -5.36 13.57 -11.02
N ARG A 356 -6.28 14.00 -10.17
CA ARG A 356 -5.93 14.47 -8.82
C ARG A 356 -5.25 13.42 -7.97
N ARG A 357 -5.75 12.17 -7.97
CA ARG A 357 -5.08 11.08 -7.26
C ARG A 357 -3.66 10.89 -7.78
N PHE A 358 -3.50 10.88 -9.11
CA PHE A 358 -2.20 10.69 -9.74
C PHE A 358 -1.21 11.81 -9.38
N LEU A 359 -1.63 13.07 -9.48
CA LEU A 359 -0.82 14.23 -9.12
C LEU A 359 -0.50 14.29 -7.63
N GLY A 360 -1.48 13.97 -6.77
CA GLY A 360 -1.25 13.86 -5.33
C GLY A 360 -0.18 12.82 -4.98
N ARG A 361 -0.10 11.70 -5.73
CA ARG A 361 0.99 10.73 -5.58
C ARG A 361 2.32 11.25 -6.09
N ALA A 362 2.35 11.88 -7.26
CA ALA A 362 3.57 12.45 -7.83
C ALA A 362 4.19 13.56 -6.95
N ALA A 363 3.35 14.32 -6.24
CA ALA A 363 3.75 15.40 -5.34
C ALA A 363 4.10 14.91 -3.91
N SER A 364 3.75 13.68 -3.54
CA SER A 364 3.91 13.16 -2.15
C SER A 364 5.37 12.84 -1.75
N GLY A 365 6.32 12.88 -2.68
CA GLY A 365 7.74 12.60 -2.45
C GLY A 365 8.57 13.83 -2.02
N TYR A 366 9.79 13.59 -1.50
CA TYR A 366 10.74 14.66 -1.13
C TYR A 366 11.15 15.54 -2.32
N ARG A 367 11.00 15.03 -3.55
CA ARG A 367 11.12 15.80 -4.78
C ARG A 367 9.88 15.52 -5.64
N PRO A 368 9.08 16.55 -5.99
CA PRO A 368 8.02 16.40 -6.97
C PRO A 368 8.58 15.80 -8.26
N LEU A 369 7.91 14.78 -8.78
CA LEU A 369 8.35 14.07 -9.97
C LEU A 369 7.81 14.76 -11.22
N ARG A 370 8.70 15.29 -12.06
CA ARG A 370 8.35 15.71 -13.44
C ARG A 370 7.96 14.47 -14.23
N LEU A 371 6.79 14.48 -14.86
CA LEU A 371 6.24 13.31 -15.56
C LEU A 371 5.87 13.63 -17.01
N PRO A 372 6.84 13.72 -17.94
CA PRO A 372 6.58 14.06 -19.34
C PRO A 372 5.62 13.10 -20.05
N ALA A 373 5.61 11.83 -19.63
CA ALA A 373 4.70 10.81 -20.14
C ALA A 373 3.20 11.13 -19.88
N LEU A 374 2.91 12.02 -18.92
CA LEU A 374 1.55 12.45 -18.59
C LEU A 374 1.03 13.53 -19.56
N TYR A 375 1.90 14.35 -20.16
CA TYR A 375 1.46 15.54 -20.92
C TYR A 375 0.59 15.19 -22.12
N PRO A 376 0.95 14.21 -22.99
CA PRO A 376 0.08 13.83 -24.11
C PRO A 376 -1.25 13.23 -23.65
N LEU A 377 -1.30 12.65 -22.45
CA LEU A 377 -2.54 12.13 -21.88
C LEU A 377 -3.45 13.28 -21.43
N VAL A 378 -2.90 14.29 -20.75
CA VAL A 378 -3.65 15.48 -20.33
C VAL A 378 -4.22 16.24 -21.53
N GLU A 379 -3.45 16.38 -22.61
CA GLU A 379 -3.94 16.97 -23.87
C GLU A 379 -5.16 16.22 -24.41
N ARG A 380 -5.13 14.87 -24.42
CA ARG A 380 -6.29 14.06 -24.84
C ARG A 380 -7.48 14.16 -23.88
N MET A 381 -7.23 14.38 -22.59
CA MET A 381 -8.27 14.49 -21.57
C MET A 381 -8.91 15.89 -21.51
N ALA A 382 -8.36 16.89 -22.21
CA ALA A 382 -8.66 18.30 -22.01
C ALA A 382 -10.16 18.64 -22.03
N ASP A 383 -10.88 18.20 -23.06
CA ASP A 383 -12.32 18.52 -23.20
C ASP A 383 -13.16 17.93 -22.07
N ARG A 384 -12.81 16.72 -21.64
CA ARG A 384 -13.51 16.04 -20.55
C ARG A 384 -13.18 16.65 -19.20
N LEU A 385 -11.91 16.98 -18.96
CA LEU A 385 -11.50 17.69 -17.75
C LEU A 385 -12.21 19.04 -17.65
N ARG A 386 -12.32 19.77 -18.77
CA ARG A 386 -13.03 21.06 -18.80
C ARG A 386 -14.51 20.91 -18.43
N ALA A 387 -15.19 19.90 -18.97
CA ALA A 387 -16.59 19.60 -18.62
C ALA A 387 -16.74 19.21 -17.14
N GLU A 388 -15.97 18.25 -16.65
CA GLU A 388 -16.07 17.77 -15.26
C GLU A 388 -15.69 18.85 -14.22
N LEU A 389 -14.71 19.72 -14.53
CA LEU A 389 -14.32 20.85 -13.67
C LEU A 389 -15.36 21.98 -13.67
N ALA A 390 -16.00 22.23 -14.82
CA ALA A 390 -17.08 23.22 -14.90
C ALA A 390 -18.31 22.78 -14.08
N ASP A 391 -18.66 21.49 -14.13
CA ASP A 391 -19.80 20.94 -13.38
C ASP A 391 -19.55 20.92 -11.86
N SER A 392 -18.32 20.63 -11.45
CA SER A 392 -17.94 20.57 -10.02
C SER A 392 -17.57 21.93 -9.42
N ASN A 393 -17.26 22.92 -10.26
CA ASN A 393 -16.70 24.22 -9.86
C ASN A 393 -15.43 24.09 -9.00
N GLU A 394 -14.61 23.09 -9.30
CA GLU A 394 -13.37 22.81 -8.60
C GLU A 394 -12.13 23.17 -9.46
N THR A 395 -10.96 23.19 -8.84
CA THR A 395 -9.69 23.47 -9.52
C THR A 395 -8.69 22.31 -9.38
N LEU A 396 -7.77 22.19 -10.33
CA LEU A 396 -6.62 21.29 -10.26
C LEU A 396 -5.45 21.96 -9.51
N ALA A 397 -4.59 21.14 -8.91
CA ALA A 397 -3.31 21.57 -8.35
C ALA A 397 -2.18 20.85 -9.10
N ALA A 398 -1.16 21.59 -9.51
CA ALA A 398 0.01 21.08 -10.24
C ALA A 398 1.30 21.52 -9.53
N ASP A 399 1.35 21.26 -8.23
CA ASP A 399 2.46 21.68 -7.39
C ASP A 399 3.73 20.91 -7.76
N GLY A 400 4.78 21.64 -8.13
CA GLY A 400 6.11 21.07 -8.37
C GLY A 400 6.41 20.61 -9.80
N ASP A 401 5.44 20.64 -10.72
CA ASP A 401 5.68 20.43 -12.16
C ASP A 401 5.22 21.67 -12.96
N LEU A 402 6.17 22.57 -13.22
CA LEU A 402 5.90 23.81 -13.96
C LEU A 402 5.52 23.58 -15.42
N ASP A 403 6.01 22.50 -16.04
CA ASP A 403 5.62 22.18 -17.42
C ASP A 403 4.15 21.71 -17.45
N LEU A 404 3.75 20.88 -16.48
CA LEU A 404 2.35 20.49 -16.34
C LEU A 404 1.46 21.70 -16.02
N LEU A 405 1.88 22.58 -15.11
CA LEU A 405 1.13 23.80 -14.78
C LEU A 405 0.87 24.66 -16.03
N ASP A 406 1.92 24.89 -16.84
CA ASP A 406 1.79 25.63 -18.09
C ASP A 406 0.87 24.94 -19.10
N LEU A 407 0.95 23.61 -19.21
CA LEU A 407 0.05 22.84 -20.06
C LEU A 407 -1.41 22.97 -19.63
N LEU A 408 -1.70 22.85 -18.32
CA LEU A 408 -3.07 22.97 -17.81
C LEU A 408 -3.67 24.35 -18.10
N LEU A 409 -2.89 25.42 -17.90
CA LEU A 409 -3.33 26.78 -18.23
C LEU A 409 -3.49 26.98 -19.74
N ALA A 410 -2.58 26.45 -20.56
CA ALA A 410 -2.66 26.54 -22.02
C ALA A 410 -3.88 25.79 -22.60
N LEU A 411 -4.42 24.80 -21.87
CA LEU A 411 -5.64 24.06 -22.22
C LEU A 411 -6.91 24.68 -21.63
N ASP A 412 -6.83 25.87 -21.02
CA ASP A 412 -7.93 26.55 -20.33
C ASP A 412 -8.57 25.69 -19.21
N LEU A 413 -7.76 24.90 -18.50
CA LEU A 413 -8.23 24.12 -17.36
C LEU A 413 -8.17 24.95 -16.08
N PRO A 414 -9.21 24.94 -15.22
CA PRO A 414 -9.19 25.62 -13.93
C PRO A 414 -8.07 25.09 -13.02
N VAL A 415 -7.07 25.93 -12.76
CA VAL A 415 -5.98 25.64 -11.80
C VAL A 415 -6.09 26.54 -10.57
N ALA A 416 -5.76 25.98 -9.41
CA ALA A 416 -5.73 26.69 -8.13
C ALA A 416 -4.69 27.82 -8.16
N ALA A 417 -5.07 28.99 -7.62
CA ALA A 417 -4.15 30.11 -7.51
C ALA A 417 -3.09 29.85 -6.42
N PRO A 418 -1.83 30.29 -6.62
CA PRO A 418 -0.78 30.15 -5.61
C PRO A 418 -1.12 30.98 -4.36
N GLN A 419 -0.77 30.47 -3.18
CA GLN A 419 -0.91 31.22 -1.93
C GLN A 419 0.07 32.40 -1.88
N LYS A 420 -0.19 33.36 -0.98
CA LYS A 420 0.56 34.63 -0.88
C LYS A 420 2.09 34.46 -0.73
N ARG A 421 2.55 33.33 -0.19
CA ARG A 421 3.97 33.03 0.05
C ARG A 421 4.54 31.96 -0.89
N ASP A 422 3.73 31.42 -1.78
CA ASP A 422 4.17 30.33 -2.66
C ASP A 422 5.19 30.84 -3.68
N VAL A 423 6.13 29.97 -4.03
CA VAL A 423 7.20 30.29 -4.97
C VAL A 423 7.24 29.24 -6.04
N LEU A 424 7.26 29.67 -7.30
CA LEU A 424 7.52 28.79 -8.42
C LEU A 424 9.03 28.61 -8.54
N ASP A 425 9.51 27.40 -8.24
CA ASP A 425 10.93 27.10 -8.16
C ASP A 425 11.54 26.90 -9.55
N LEU A 426 11.97 28.01 -10.16
CA LEU A 426 12.60 28.04 -11.48
C LEU A 426 13.94 27.29 -11.51
N ALA A 427 14.70 27.31 -10.40
CA ALA A 427 15.96 26.60 -10.30
C ALA A 427 15.72 25.08 -10.35
N GLN A 428 14.73 24.60 -9.62
CA GLN A 428 14.32 23.20 -9.65
C GLN A 428 13.78 22.80 -11.03
N TRP A 429 12.98 23.65 -11.69
CA TRP A 429 12.48 23.39 -13.04
C TRP A 429 13.59 23.26 -14.08
N VAL A 430 14.58 24.16 -14.08
CA VAL A 430 15.75 24.03 -14.98
C VAL A 430 16.55 22.76 -14.66
N LYS A 431 16.82 22.49 -13.38
CA LYS A 431 17.54 21.28 -12.94
C LYS A 431 16.81 19.99 -13.32
N ALA A 432 15.48 20.01 -13.35
CA ALA A 432 14.63 18.89 -13.77
C ALA A 432 14.49 18.76 -15.31
N GLY A 433 15.15 19.62 -16.09
CA GLY A 433 15.09 19.57 -17.56
C GLY A 433 13.78 20.13 -18.12
N GLY A 434 13.29 21.25 -17.58
CA GLY A 434 12.12 21.95 -18.07
C GLY A 434 12.20 22.35 -19.55
N GLU A 435 11.16 22.03 -20.31
CA GLU A 435 11.16 22.13 -21.78
C GLU A 435 10.16 23.13 -22.33
N ARG A 436 9.11 23.47 -21.58
CA ARG A 436 8.05 24.38 -22.09
C ARG A 436 8.48 25.84 -22.05
N ASP A 437 7.83 26.65 -22.89
CA ASP A 437 8.09 28.10 -22.99
C ASP A 437 7.47 28.92 -21.85
N LEU A 438 6.63 28.31 -21.01
CA LEU A 438 5.96 28.89 -19.85
C LEU A 438 5.11 30.14 -20.16
N LEU A 439 4.59 30.23 -21.39
CA LEU A 439 3.80 31.37 -21.86
C LEU A 439 2.45 31.50 -21.13
N ALA A 440 1.79 30.39 -20.84
CA ALA A 440 0.49 30.41 -20.19
C ALA A 440 0.61 30.77 -18.71
N VAL A 441 1.65 30.27 -18.02
CA VAL A 441 1.94 30.66 -16.62
C VAL A 441 2.32 32.14 -16.54
N ALA A 442 3.13 32.64 -17.48
CA ALA A 442 3.54 34.04 -17.49
C ALA A 442 2.41 35.01 -17.86
N GLY A 443 1.45 34.55 -18.68
CA GLY A 443 0.28 35.34 -19.08
C GLY A 443 -0.85 35.38 -18.05
N ASP A 444 -0.81 34.56 -17.01
CA ASP A 444 -1.82 34.54 -15.94
C ASP A 444 -1.37 35.37 -14.73
N ASP A 445 -2.08 36.48 -14.50
CA ASP A 445 -1.82 37.45 -13.42
C ASP A 445 -1.78 36.81 -12.02
N ARG A 446 -2.49 35.68 -11.82
CA ARG A 446 -2.53 34.97 -10.53
C ARG A 446 -1.15 34.41 -10.17
N PHE A 447 -0.33 34.05 -11.17
CA PHE A 447 0.97 33.41 -10.99
C PHE A 447 2.14 34.39 -11.03
N THR A 448 1.95 35.62 -11.52
CA THR A 448 3.01 36.64 -11.63
C THR A 448 3.74 36.88 -10.32
N GLY A 449 3.02 36.96 -9.19
CA GLY A 449 3.62 37.16 -7.87
C GLY A 449 4.52 35.99 -7.43
N ALA A 450 4.12 34.76 -7.73
CA ALA A 450 4.88 33.56 -7.41
C ALA A 450 6.11 33.39 -8.34
N LEU A 451 5.98 33.74 -9.63
CA LEU A 451 7.09 33.81 -10.59
C LEU A 451 8.15 34.83 -10.15
N ARG A 452 7.76 36.05 -9.77
CA ARG A 452 8.67 37.10 -9.30
C ARG A 452 9.46 36.67 -8.07
N ARG A 453 8.82 35.97 -7.12
CA ARG A 453 9.51 35.37 -5.96
C ARG A 453 10.47 34.26 -6.37
N GLY A 454 10.13 33.50 -7.42
CA GLY A 454 11.00 32.47 -8.00
C GLY A 454 12.27 33.08 -8.61
N LEU A 455 12.11 34.13 -9.42
CA LEU A 455 13.22 34.89 -10.01
C LEU A 455 14.14 35.49 -8.93
N ALA A 456 13.57 36.02 -7.84
CA ALA A 456 14.36 36.56 -6.73
C ALA A 456 15.27 35.53 -6.02
N ARG A 457 15.04 34.22 -6.22
CA ARG A 457 15.92 33.16 -5.70
C ARG A 457 17.09 32.82 -6.63
N LEU A 458 17.19 33.46 -7.80
CA LEU A 458 18.19 33.14 -8.82
C LEU A 458 19.48 33.97 -8.72
N ASP A 459 19.64 34.80 -7.67
CA ASP A 459 20.77 35.75 -7.52
C ASP A 459 22.16 35.14 -7.75
N ASN A 460 22.34 33.82 -7.50
CA ASN A 460 23.62 33.10 -7.66
C ASN A 460 23.53 31.85 -8.58
N GLU A 461 22.49 31.73 -9.40
CA GLU A 461 22.20 30.53 -10.21
C GLU A 461 22.48 30.81 -11.71
N SER A 462 23.74 31.08 -12.08
CA SER A 462 24.10 31.54 -13.44
C SER A 462 23.68 30.59 -14.57
N GLN A 463 23.69 29.26 -14.34
CA GLN A 463 23.20 28.28 -15.33
C GLN A 463 21.69 28.36 -15.51
N THR A 464 20.95 28.50 -14.41
CA THR A 464 19.49 28.68 -14.42
C THR A 464 19.12 29.99 -15.12
N LEU A 465 19.82 31.08 -14.84
CA LEU A 465 19.59 32.38 -15.47
C LEU A 465 19.76 32.34 -17.00
N ARG A 466 20.75 31.59 -17.52
CA ARG A 466 20.89 31.37 -18.98
C ARG A 466 19.65 30.69 -19.55
N ARG A 467 19.22 29.58 -18.94
CA ARG A 467 18.05 28.85 -19.43
C ARG A 467 16.77 29.69 -19.37
N VAL A 468 16.58 30.46 -18.30
CA VAL A 468 15.42 31.36 -18.14
C VAL A 468 15.45 32.49 -19.18
N THR A 469 16.63 32.99 -19.58
CA THR A 469 16.77 34.00 -20.65
C THR A 469 16.27 33.47 -22.00
N ASP A 470 16.52 32.20 -22.27
CA ASP A 470 16.07 31.52 -23.48
C ASP A 470 14.59 31.16 -23.47
N THR A 471 13.93 31.22 -22.31
CA THR A 471 12.52 30.84 -22.12
C THR A 471 11.60 32.03 -22.44
N PRO A 472 10.78 31.98 -23.51
CA PRO A 472 9.99 33.11 -23.98
C PRO A 472 9.04 33.72 -22.94
N GLY A 473 8.32 32.90 -22.17
CA GLY A 473 7.38 33.39 -21.15
C GLY A 473 8.06 34.07 -19.97
N LEU A 474 9.27 33.64 -19.60
CA LEU A 474 9.99 34.21 -18.45
C LEU A 474 10.85 35.41 -18.80
N ARG A 475 11.24 35.58 -20.07
CA ARG A 475 12.16 36.64 -20.52
C ARG A 475 11.69 38.05 -20.15
N PRO A 476 10.42 38.46 -20.31
CA PRO A 476 9.98 39.80 -19.93
C PRO A 476 10.07 40.04 -18.42
N LEU A 477 9.63 39.06 -17.62
CA LEU A 477 9.66 39.12 -16.16
C LEU A 477 11.09 39.12 -15.62
N LEU A 478 11.98 38.33 -16.22
CA LEU A 478 13.41 38.33 -15.90
C LEU A 478 14.02 39.71 -16.21
N THR A 479 13.67 40.30 -17.35
CA THR A 479 14.18 41.61 -17.77
C THR A 479 13.78 42.71 -16.78
N GLU A 480 12.51 42.75 -16.38
CA GLU A 480 12.00 43.69 -15.38
C GLU A 480 12.69 43.49 -14.03
N TRP A 481 12.80 42.24 -13.59
CA TRP A 481 13.44 41.88 -12.33
C TRP A 481 14.92 42.28 -12.31
N LEU A 482 15.69 41.97 -13.37
CA LEU A 482 17.11 42.34 -13.49
C LEU A 482 17.28 43.86 -13.45
N ARG A 483 16.46 44.63 -14.17
CA ARG A 483 16.51 46.10 -14.15
C ARG A 483 16.26 46.66 -12.75
N GLY A 484 15.24 46.15 -12.06
CA GLY A 484 14.96 46.53 -10.68
C GLY A 484 16.12 46.17 -9.75
N ARG A 485 16.65 44.95 -9.87
CA ARG A 485 17.74 44.45 -9.03
C ARG A 485 19.03 45.24 -9.21
N VAL A 486 19.38 45.59 -10.45
CA VAL A 486 20.50 46.49 -10.75
C VAL A 486 20.27 47.84 -10.08
N ARG A 487 19.11 48.47 -10.29
CA ARG A 487 18.80 49.77 -9.66
C ARG A 487 18.95 49.71 -8.13
N ASP A 488 18.36 48.71 -7.48
CA ASP A 488 18.40 48.56 -6.03
C ASP A 488 19.83 48.41 -5.52
N ARG A 489 20.64 47.59 -6.20
CA ARG A 489 22.01 47.27 -5.77
C ARG A 489 23.01 48.42 -6.00
N PHE A 490 22.71 49.32 -6.93
CA PHE A 490 23.50 50.54 -7.16
C PHE A 490 22.95 51.77 -6.41
N SER A 491 21.77 51.67 -5.80
CA SER A 491 21.22 52.74 -4.94
C SER A 491 21.85 52.81 -3.54
N ALA A 492 22.57 51.77 -3.11
CA ALA A 492 23.11 51.65 -1.75
C ALA A 492 24.40 52.49 -1.47
N GLY A 493 24.95 53.18 -2.47
CA GLY A 493 26.12 54.05 -2.34
C GLY A 493 27.50 53.35 -2.49
N LEU A 494 28.56 54.16 -2.60
CA LEU A 494 29.94 53.74 -2.89
C LEU A 494 30.51 52.59 -2.02
N PRO A 495 30.20 52.47 -0.71
CA PRO A 495 30.73 51.38 0.12
C PRO A 495 30.37 49.97 -0.35
N TYR A 496 29.25 49.79 -1.06
CA TYR A 496 28.78 48.50 -1.57
C TYR A 496 29.17 48.25 -3.05
N LEU A 497 29.83 49.22 -3.70
CA LEU A 497 30.19 49.15 -5.11
C LEU A 497 31.01 47.89 -5.49
N PRO A 498 32.02 47.45 -4.70
CA PRO A 498 32.77 46.23 -5.02
C PRO A 498 31.89 44.97 -5.04
N GLU A 499 30.93 44.86 -4.11
CA GLU A 499 29.99 43.73 -4.03
C GLU A 499 28.95 43.76 -5.15
N SER A 500 28.52 44.97 -5.56
CA SER A 500 27.60 45.17 -6.68
C SER A 500 28.25 44.83 -8.03
N LEU A 501 29.51 45.25 -8.24
CA LEU A 501 30.30 44.90 -9.43
C LEU A 501 30.64 43.41 -9.48
N GLY A 502 31.02 42.81 -8.34
CA GLY A 502 31.27 41.38 -8.23
C GLY A 502 30.03 40.55 -8.60
N TRP A 503 28.85 40.96 -8.15
CA TRP A 503 27.58 40.33 -8.52
C TRP A 503 27.27 40.48 -10.02
N LEU A 504 27.39 41.69 -10.58
CA LEU A 504 27.20 41.90 -12.03
C LEU A 504 28.13 41.03 -12.87
N GLY A 505 29.40 40.89 -12.45
CA GLY A 505 30.38 40.03 -13.10
C GLY A 505 30.05 38.54 -13.04
N GLY A 506 29.21 38.11 -12.08
CA GLY A 506 28.73 36.73 -11.96
C GLY A 506 27.50 36.39 -12.82
N LEU A 507 26.86 37.39 -13.43
CA LEU A 507 25.70 37.19 -14.29
C LEU A 507 26.10 36.69 -15.69
N PRO A 508 25.31 35.81 -16.31
CA PRO A 508 25.56 35.39 -17.67
C PRO A 508 25.36 36.54 -18.67
N VAL A 509 26.18 36.56 -19.73
CA VAL A 509 26.18 37.62 -20.76
C VAL A 509 24.81 37.75 -21.42
N GLU A 510 24.10 36.64 -21.61
CA GLU A 510 22.76 36.58 -22.16
C GLU A 510 21.77 37.39 -21.32
N ALA A 511 21.83 37.25 -19.98
CA ALA A 511 20.99 38.01 -19.06
C ALA A 511 21.37 39.49 -19.04
N LEU A 512 22.67 39.82 -19.13
CA LEU A 512 23.13 41.22 -19.21
C LEU A 512 22.61 41.91 -20.49
N ARG A 513 22.54 41.20 -21.62
CA ARG A 513 22.00 41.73 -22.89
C ARG A 513 20.53 42.12 -22.79
N LEU A 514 19.74 41.46 -21.95
CA LEU A 514 18.33 41.82 -21.73
C LEU A 514 18.18 43.22 -21.10
N VAL A 515 19.13 43.58 -20.25
CA VAL A 515 19.14 44.87 -19.55
C VAL A 515 19.67 45.97 -20.46
N SER A 516 20.70 45.69 -21.28
CA SER A 516 21.35 46.69 -22.15
C SER A 516 20.64 46.94 -23.48
N GLY A 517 19.88 45.98 -24.02
CA GLY A 517 19.22 46.10 -25.33
C GLY A 517 17.97 46.99 -25.38
N GLY A 518 17.66 47.73 -24.31
CA GLY A 518 16.49 48.61 -24.21
C GLY A 518 16.71 50.05 -24.68
N THR A 519 17.93 50.44 -25.04
CA THR A 519 18.18 51.76 -25.63
C THR A 519 17.90 51.68 -27.13
N GLY A 520 16.81 52.33 -27.55
CA GLY A 520 16.48 52.48 -28.96
C GLY A 520 17.68 52.99 -29.76
N ARG A 521 17.77 52.51 -30.99
CA ARG A 521 18.70 52.97 -32.03
C ARG A 521 18.65 54.49 -32.16
N SER A 522 19.44 55.21 -31.38
CA SER A 522 19.84 56.59 -31.63
C SER A 522 21.19 56.56 -32.31
N ASP A 523 21.15 56.87 -33.59
CA ASP A 523 22.25 56.97 -34.52
C ASP A 523 23.16 58.16 -34.17
N HIS A 524 23.98 58.12 -33.11
CA HIS A 524 24.96 59.17 -32.79
C HIS A 524 26.34 58.61 -32.37
N GLY A 525 27.36 59.03 -33.15
CA GLY A 525 28.81 59.23 -32.90
C GLY A 525 29.60 58.44 -31.83
N PRO A 526 30.88 58.08 -32.11
CA PRO A 526 31.71 57.34 -31.17
C PRO A 526 32.32 58.30 -30.14
N GLY A 527 31.79 58.27 -28.92
CA GLY A 527 32.45 58.89 -27.77
C GLY A 527 31.46 59.50 -26.80
N GLY A 528 31.32 58.86 -25.64
CA GLY A 528 30.56 59.38 -24.50
C GLY A 528 29.40 58.48 -24.11
N ASP A 529 29.37 58.16 -22.81
CA ASP A 529 28.15 58.01 -22.02
C ASP A 529 27.57 56.61 -21.85
N LEU A 530 28.23 55.86 -20.95
CA LEU A 530 27.60 54.85 -20.09
C LEU A 530 26.67 55.47 -19.01
N GLU A 531 26.60 56.81 -18.90
CA GLU A 531 25.83 57.52 -17.87
C GLU A 531 24.30 57.40 -18.04
N TRP A 532 23.78 57.25 -19.26
CA TRP A 532 22.33 57.22 -19.47
C TRP A 532 21.70 55.84 -19.17
N ALA A 533 22.49 54.76 -19.12
CA ALA A 533 21.93 53.40 -19.10
C ALA A 533 21.42 52.94 -17.72
N LEU A 534 21.81 53.61 -16.63
CA LEU A 534 21.55 53.13 -15.26
C LEU A 534 20.66 54.04 -14.40
N GLY A 535 20.42 55.30 -14.79
CA GLY A 535 19.57 56.21 -14.02
C GLY A 535 20.05 56.39 -12.57
N VAL A 536 21.36 56.31 -12.35
CA VAL A 536 22.03 56.59 -11.08
C VAL A 536 22.97 57.77 -11.34
N ASP A 537 22.74 58.88 -10.65
CA ASP A 537 23.68 59.99 -10.58
C ASP A 537 24.87 59.52 -9.72
N LEU A 538 26.09 59.53 -10.28
CA LEU A 538 27.32 59.11 -9.59
C LEU A 538 27.84 60.17 -8.62
#